data_AF-A0AB73KXK8-F1
#
_entry.id   AF-A0AB73KXK8-F1
#
_cell.length_a   1.000
_cell.length_b   1.000
_cell.length_c   1.000
_cell.angle_alpha   90.00
_cell.angle_beta   90.00
_cell.angle_gamma   90.00
#
_symmetry.space_group_name_H-M   'P 1'
#
loop_
_entity.id
_entity.type
_entity.pdbx_description
1 polymer ?
#
loop_
_entity_poly.entity_id
_entity_poly.type
_entity_poly.pdbx_seq_one_letter_code
_entity_poly.pdbx_strand_id
1 'polypeptide(L)' 'MTATGALPGPDGRLRCPWGLSAPDYLGYHDEEWGRPVLGDDALFERLSLEAFQSGLSWITIL' A
#
# COMPACT_ATOMS: atom_id res chain seq x y z
N MET A 1 -20.72 -7.68 16.72
CA MET A 1 -19.51 -6.83 16.74
C MET A 1 -18.33 -7.76 16.92
N THR A 2 -17.58 -8.08 15.84
CA THR A 2 -16.15 -8.48 15.83
C THR A 2 -15.82 -9.16 14.50
N ALA A 3 -15.19 -8.40 13.60
CA ALA A 3 -14.12 -8.88 12.75
C ALA A 3 -13.31 -7.62 12.42
N THR A 4 -12.20 -7.44 13.14
CA THR A 4 -11.17 -6.45 12.80
C THR A 4 -10.89 -6.63 11.30
N GLY A 5 -11.06 -5.59 10.49
CA GLY A 5 -11.01 -5.69 9.02
C GLY A 5 -9.66 -6.12 8.44
N ALA A 6 -8.72 -6.59 9.26
CA ALA A 6 -7.40 -7.06 8.91
C ALA A 6 -7.35 -8.59 8.82
N LEU A 7 -6.55 -9.12 7.91
CA LEU A 7 -6.37 -10.55 7.65
C LEU A 7 -4.93 -10.99 7.95
N PRO A 8 -4.69 -12.25 8.39
CA PRO A 8 -3.35 -12.75 8.63
C PRO A 8 -2.57 -12.93 7.32
N GLY A 9 -1.36 -12.38 7.25
CA GLY A 9 -0.41 -12.61 6.16
C GLY A 9 0.43 -13.89 6.35
N PRO A 10 1.37 -14.18 5.44
CA PRO A 10 2.20 -15.38 5.48
C PRO A 10 3.06 -15.55 6.75
N ASP A 11 3.37 -14.43 7.42
CA ASP A 11 4.12 -14.36 8.67
C ASP A 11 3.21 -14.33 9.93
N GLY A 12 1.90 -14.51 9.75
CA GLY A 12 0.90 -14.47 10.82
C GLY A 12 0.53 -13.06 11.30
N ARG A 13 1.14 -11.99 10.78
CA ARG A 13 0.78 -10.60 11.15
C ARG A 13 -0.52 -10.18 10.46
N LEU A 14 -1.38 -9.47 11.18
CA LEU A 14 -2.63 -8.93 10.63
C LEU A 14 -2.36 -7.69 9.78
N ARG A 15 -2.87 -7.66 8.55
CA ARG A 15 -2.71 -6.55 7.59
C ARG A 15 -4.03 -6.15 6.97
N CYS A 16 -4.09 -4.96 6.36
CA CYS A 16 -5.23 -4.59 5.53
C CYS A 16 -5.42 -5.62 4.39
N PRO A 17 -6.66 -6.00 4.03
CA PRO A 17 -6.91 -7.05 3.04
C PRO A 17 -6.29 -6.75 1.67
N TRP A 18 -6.25 -5.48 1.28
CA TRP A 18 -5.62 -5.06 0.03
C TRP A 18 -4.12 -5.31 0.01
N GLY A 19 -3.43 -5.22 1.16
CA GLY A 19 -2.00 -5.50 1.30
C GLY A 19 -1.64 -6.98 1.07
N LEU A 20 -2.63 -7.87 1.09
CA LEU A 20 -2.48 -9.30 0.82
C LEU A 20 -2.99 -9.71 -0.57
N SER A 21 -3.47 -8.76 -1.39
CA SER A 21 -4.13 -9.07 -2.66
C SER A 21 -3.17 -9.34 -3.83
N ALA A 22 -1.88 -9.01 -3.67
CA ALA A 22 -0.80 -9.33 -4.60
C ALA A 22 0.53 -9.50 -3.84
N PRO A 23 1.50 -10.30 -4.34
CA PRO A 23 2.80 -10.49 -3.67
C PRO A 23 3.54 -9.17 -3.41
N ASP A 24 3.58 -8.27 -4.41
CA ASP A 24 4.34 -7.02 -4.33
C ASP A 24 3.70 -6.01 -3.35
N TYR A 25 2.38 -6.10 -3.14
CA TYR A 25 1.71 -5.27 -2.14
C TYR A 25 2.12 -5.56 -0.71
N LEU A 26 2.63 -6.76 -0.40
CA LEU A 26 3.02 -7.08 0.98
C LEU A 26 4.16 -6.17 1.46
N GLY A 27 5.21 -6.06 0.64
CA GLY A 27 6.35 -5.19 0.92
C GLY A 27 5.93 -3.73 0.93
N TYR A 28 5.23 -3.30 -0.12
CA TYR A 28 4.73 -1.93 -0.23
C TYR A 28 3.86 -1.51 0.97
N HIS A 29 2.93 -2.36 1.39
CA HIS A 29 2.06 -2.10 2.54
C HIS A 29 2.84 -1.93 3.84
N ASP A 30 3.84 -2.78 4.09
CA ASP A 30 4.54 -2.83 5.37
C ASP A 30 5.63 -1.75 5.51
N GLU A 31 6.30 -1.46 4.40
CA GLU A 31 7.52 -0.68 4.37
C GLU A 31 7.31 0.75 3.88
N GLU A 32 6.29 1.00 3.06
CA GLU A 32 6.07 2.30 2.42
C GLU A 32 4.72 2.93 2.77
N TRP A 33 3.63 2.16 2.70
CA TRP A 33 2.29 2.73 2.82
C TRP A 33 2.02 3.27 4.22
N GLY A 34 1.55 4.52 4.29
CA GLY A 34 1.29 5.21 5.55
C GLY A 34 2.55 5.63 6.33
N ARG A 35 3.76 5.40 5.78
CA ARG A 35 5.00 5.96 6.35
C ARG A 35 5.13 7.44 5.99
N PRO A 36 5.64 8.29 6.89
CA PRO A 36 5.92 9.68 6.57
C PRO A 36 6.91 9.80 5.41
N VAL A 37 6.55 10.60 4.40
CA VAL A 37 7.43 11.00 3.29
C VAL A 37 7.78 12.48 3.48
N LEU A 38 9.06 12.81 3.41
CA LEU A 38 9.59 14.15 3.65
C LEU A 38 10.47 14.60 2.48
N GLY A 39 10.42 15.90 2.18
CA GLY A 39 11.18 16.50 1.08
C GLY A 39 10.36 16.61 -0.20
N ASP A 40 10.62 17.69 -0.95
CA ASP A 40 9.79 18.09 -2.09
C ASP A 40 9.82 17.06 -3.22
N ASP A 41 11.00 16.54 -3.57
CA ASP A 41 11.15 15.55 -4.65
C ASP A 41 10.42 14.23 -4.32
N ALA A 42 10.56 13.74 -3.08
CA ALA A 42 9.91 12.50 -2.64
C ALA A 42 8.38 12.65 -2.56
N LEU A 43 7.90 13.82 -2.14
CA LEU A 43 6.46 14.13 -2.17
C LEU A 43 5.95 14.27 -3.59
N PHE A 44 6.70 14.92 -4.48
CA PHE A 44 6.35 15.08 -5.89
C PHE A 44 6.26 13.73 -6.61
N GLU A 45 7.20 12.82 -6.34
CA GLU A 45 7.16 11.45 -6.84
C GLU A 45 5.89 10.74 -6.40
N ARG A 46 5.60 10.71 -5.10
CA ARG A 46 4.40 10.03 -4.57
C ARG A 46 3.12 10.61 -5.15
N LEU A 47 3.00 11.94 -5.21
CA LEU A 47 1.84 12.62 -5.81
C LEU A 47 1.68 12.32 -7.29
N SER A 48 2.79 12.25 -8.03
CA SER A 48 2.76 11.93 -9.46
C SER A 48 2.28 10.51 -9.71
N LEU A 49 2.76 9.53 -8.94
CA LEU A 49 2.30 8.14 -9.04
C LEU A 49 0.80 8.00 -8.77
N GLU A 50 0.27 8.69 -7.75
CA GLU A 50 -1.17 8.73 -7.46
C GLU A 50 -1.98 9.33 -8.62
N ALA A 51 -1.46 10.36 -9.29
CA ALA A 51 -2.14 10.95 -10.46
C ALA A 51 -2.25 9.96 -11.64
N PHE A 52 -1.23 9.11 -11.85
CA PHE A 52 -1.26 8.08 -12.89
C PHE A 52 -2.23 6.93 -12.60
N GLN A 53 -2.72 6.78 -11.36
CA GLN A 53 -3.62 5.69 -10.98
C GLN A 53 -5.07 5.88 -11.46
N SER A 54 -5.46 7.06 -11.97
CA SER A 54 -6.86 7.35 -12.34
C SER A 54 -7.46 6.30 -13.30
N GLY A 55 -8.40 5.50 -12.78
CA GLY A 55 -9.08 4.43 -13.53
C GLY A 55 -8.33 3.10 -13.60
N LEU A 56 -7.19 2.96 -12.92
CA LEU A 56 -6.36 1.75 -12.86
C LEU A 56 -6.30 1.19 -11.43
N SER A 57 -5.80 -0.03 -11.28
CA SER A 57 -5.39 -0.55 -9.97
C SER A 57 -4.01 -0.02 -9.57
N TRP A 58 -3.74 0.18 -8.28
CA TRP A 58 -2.43 0.65 -7.80
C TRP A 58 -1.27 -0.28 -8.21
N ILE A 59 -1.48 -1.59 -8.27
CA ILE A 59 -0.49 -2.59 -8.73
C ILE A 59 -0.06 -2.40 -10.19
N THR A 60 -0.81 -1.62 -10.98
CA THR A 60 -0.40 -1.25 -12.35
C THR A 60 0.67 -0.16 -12.33
N ILE A 61 0.73 0.63 -11.26
CA ILE A 61 1.66 1.77 -11.09
C ILE A 61 2.84 1.39 -10.19
N LEU A 62 2.60 0.56 -9.17
CA LEU A 62 3.59 0.06 -8.22
C LEU A 62 4.70 -0.74 -8.90
#